data_AF-E6Q031-F1
#
_entry.id   AF-E6Q031-F1
#
_cell.length_a   1.000
_cell.length_b   1.000
_cell.length_c   1.000
_cell.angle_alpha   90.00
_cell.angle_beta   90.00
_cell.angle_gamma   90.00
#
_symmetry.space_group_name_H-M   'P 1'
#
loop_
_entity.id
_entity.type
_entity.pdbx_description
1 polymer ?
#
loop_
_entity_poly.entity_id
_entity_poly.type
_entity_poly.pdbx_seq_one_letter_code
_entity_poly.pdbx_strand_id
1 'polypeptide(L)'
;MTCGMVHSMLPEMLFGSSSMDSAVESHLAECSSCQQQFSDLRQTINLLDGWTVPEPNPYFMTHFETRLSEEWNAPRAGWLARTIDHLRARVVYGSRWKMQPVAAMAMSVLLLVGGGAYLGLNTWRQAQPAVITTTPAVVHDLQNLDSNAQALDQLENLSGQED
;
A
#
# COMPACT_ATOMS: atom_id res chain seq x y z
N MET A 1 0.22 33.49 -33.63
CA MET A 1 0.40 32.60 -32.45
C MET A 1 0.38 33.43 -31.18
N THR A 2 -0.01 32.85 -30.04
CA THR A 2 0.06 33.53 -28.73
C THR A 2 1.35 33.11 -28.01
N CYS A 3 1.90 33.99 -27.16
CA CYS A 3 3.13 33.70 -26.41
C CYS A 3 3.00 32.43 -25.55
N GLY A 4 1.82 32.17 -24.98
CA GLY A 4 1.58 30.97 -24.16
C GLY A 4 1.69 29.66 -24.94
N MET A 5 1.23 29.65 -26.20
CA MET A 5 1.38 28.47 -27.07
C MET A 5 2.85 28.25 -27.42
N VAL A 6 3.57 29.30 -27.80
CA VAL A 6 5.00 29.20 -28.13
C VAL A 6 5.82 28.74 -26.92
N HIS A 7 5.55 29.30 -25.73
CA HIS A 7 6.24 28.91 -24.49
C HIS A 7 6.11 27.40 -24.20
N SER A 8 4.92 26.82 -24.42
CA SER A 8 4.72 25.37 -24.23
C SER A 8 5.49 24.49 -25.23
N MET A 9 5.84 25.04 -26.39
CA MET A 9 6.56 24.32 -27.45
C MET A 9 8.08 24.48 -27.37
N LEU A 10 8.60 25.44 -26.58
CA LEU A 10 10.04 25.70 -26.47
C LEU A 10 10.87 24.48 -26.05
N PRO A 11 10.46 23.64 -25.07
CA PRO A 11 11.25 22.48 -24.66
C PRO A 11 11.35 21.42 -25.76
N GLU A 12 10.24 21.15 -26.45
CA GLU A 12 10.20 20.20 -27.56
C GLU A 12 11.09 20.67 -28.71
N MET A 13 11.17 21.98 -28.97
CA MET A 13 12.09 22.52 -29.97
C MET A 13 13.55 22.41 -29.58
N LEU A 14 13.83 22.36 -28.28
CA LEU A 14 15.19 22.37 -27.77
C LEU A 14 15.77 20.95 -27.67
N PHE A 15 14.93 19.95 -27.34
CA PHE A 15 15.35 18.56 -27.19
C PHE A 15 14.87 17.63 -28.31
N GLY A 16 13.86 18.03 -29.07
CA GLY A 16 13.27 17.25 -30.14
C GLY A 16 14.07 17.31 -31.44
N SER A 17 13.97 16.25 -32.24
CA SER A 17 14.60 16.16 -33.56
C SER A 17 13.76 16.76 -34.69
N SER A 18 12.59 17.33 -34.37
CA SER A 18 11.68 17.88 -35.36
C SER A 18 12.11 19.27 -35.82
N SER A 19 12.08 19.51 -37.14
CA SER A 19 12.29 20.82 -37.74
C SER A 19 11.32 21.85 -37.15
N MET A 20 11.82 23.05 -36.83
CA MET A 20 11.03 24.13 -36.26
C MET A 20 9.80 24.41 -37.13
N ASP A 21 8.63 24.46 -36.51
CA ASP A 21 7.43 24.93 -37.18
C ASP A 21 7.63 26.41 -37.55
N SER A 22 7.51 26.73 -38.84
CA SER A 22 7.63 28.08 -39.40
C SER A 22 6.75 29.12 -38.67
N ALA A 23 5.63 28.69 -38.09
CA ALA A 23 4.75 29.56 -37.30
C ALA A 23 5.40 30.03 -35.98
N VAL A 24 6.28 29.22 -35.40
CA VAL A 24 6.99 29.55 -34.17
C VAL A 24 8.25 30.36 -34.46
N GLU A 25 8.97 30.07 -35.55
CA GLU A 25 10.10 30.90 -35.99
C GLU A 25 9.69 32.35 -36.24
N SER A 26 8.55 32.55 -36.93
CA SER A 26 8.01 33.89 -37.16
C SER A 26 7.64 34.60 -35.86
N HIS A 27 7.04 33.89 -34.90
CA HIS A 27 6.73 34.48 -33.59
C HIS A 27 7.99 34.83 -32.78
N LEU A 28 9.03 33.98 -32.81
CA LEU A 28 10.30 34.26 -32.14
C LEU A 28 11.02 35.47 -32.75
N ALA A 29 10.85 35.71 -34.05
CA ALA A 29 11.40 36.90 -34.72
C ALA A 29 10.65 38.19 -34.33
N GLU A 30 9.35 38.10 -34.03
CA GLU A 30 8.50 39.25 -33.68
C GLU A 30 8.47 39.55 -32.17
N CYS A 31 8.68 38.55 -31.32
CA CYS A 31 8.50 38.65 -29.87
C CYS A 31 9.82 38.51 -29.10
N SER A 32 10.36 39.64 -28.62
CA SER A 32 11.63 39.69 -27.88
C SER A 32 11.62 38.90 -26.57
N SER A 33 10.48 38.83 -25.86
CA SER A 33 10.39 38.09 -24.60
C SER A 33 10.49 36.58 -24.80
N CYS A 34 9.81 36.04 -25.82
CA CYS A 34 9.91 34.64 -26.19
C CYS A 34 11.31 34.29 -26.73
N GLN A 35 11.93 35.20 -27.50
CA GLN A 35 13.30 35.05 -27.98
C GLN A 35 14.30 34.95 -26.81
N GLN A 36 14.18 35.84 -25.82
CA GLN A 36 15.05 35.86 -24.65
C GLN A 36 14.91 34.57 -23.83
N GLN A 37 13.68 34.12 -23.58
CA GLN A 37 13.45 32.85 -22.86
C GLN A 37 14.07 31.66 -23.59
N PHE A 38 13.96 31.62 -24.92
CA PHE A 38 14.58 30.56 -25.71
C PHE A 38 16.10 30.62 -25.68
N SER A 39 16.70 31.83 -25.71
CA SER A 39 18.15 31.98 -25.56
C SER A 39 18.63 31.55 -24.18
N ASP A 40 17.90 31.87 -23.12
CA ASP A 40 18.25 31.49 -21.74
C ASP A 40 18.19 29.96 -21.57
N LEU A 41 17.18 29.32 -22.16
CA LEU A 41 17.05 27.86 -22.15
C LEU A 41 18.19 27.19 -22.94
N ARG A 42 18.55 27.73 -24.11
CA ARG A 42 19.71 27.28 -24.90
C ARG A 42 21.02 27.43 -24.13
N GLN A 43 21.23 28.57 -23.48
CA GLN A 43 22.41 28.77 -22.65
C GLN A 43 22.50 27.73 -21.54
N THR A 44 21.37 27.41 -20.90
CA THR A 44 21.32 26.39 -19.83
C THR A 44 21.73 25.01 -20.34
N ILE A 45 21.31 24.61 -21.55
CA ILE A 45 21.75 23.34 -22.13
C ILE A 45 23.22 23.37 -22.53
N ASN A 46 23.68 24.47 -23.13
CA ASN A 46 25.09 24.59 -23.50
C ASN A 46 26.02 24.48 -22.29
N LEU A 47 25.55 24.83 -21.07
CA LEU A 47 26.30 24.58 -19.83
C LEU A 47 26.43 23.07 -19.52
N LEU A 48 25.44 22.26 -19.90
CA LEU A 48 25.48 20.81 -19.74
C LEU A 48 26.48 20.15 -20.71
N ASP A 49 26.76 20.75 -21.87
CA ASP A 49 27.77 20.23 -22.81
C ASP A 49 29.18 20.26 -22.23
N GLY A 50 29.44 21.16 -21.27
CA GLY A 50 30.70 21.22 -20.53
C GLY A 50 30.84 20.12 -19.46
N TRP A 51 29.78 19.35 -19.20
CA TRP A 51 29.81 18.28 -18.23
C TRP A 51 30.63 17.10 -18.76
N THR A 52 31.73 16.79 -18.09
CA THR A 52 32.53 15.61 -18.42
C THR A 52 31.74 14.34 -18.09
N VAL A 53 31.39 13.56 -19.11
CA VAL A 53 30.76 12.26 -18.92
C VAL A 53 31.75 11.35 -18.19
N PRO A 54 31.43 10.87 -16.97
CA PRO A 54 32.31 9.93 -16.29
C PRO A 54 32.41 8.64 -17.11
N GLU A 55 33.59 8.01 -17.11
CA GLU A 55 33.74 6.72 -17.77
C GLU A 55 32.76 5.72 -17.16
N PRO A 56 31.92 5.06 -17.98
CA PRO A 56 31.00 4.07 -17.46
C PRO A 56 31.78 2.94 -16.79
N ASN A 57 31.19 2.32 -15.76
CA ASN A 57 31.77 1.14 -15.13
C ASN A 57 32.16 0.11 -16.23
N PRO A 58 33.37 -0.49 -16.19
CA PRO A 58 33.79 -1.48 -17.19
C PRO A 58 32.83 -2.66 -17.35
N TYR A 59 32.04 -2.98 -16.32
CA TYR A 59 31.02 -4.04 -16.35
C TYR A 59 29.61 -3.54 -16.70
N PHE A 60 29.45 -2.25 -17.03
CA PHE A 60 28.15 -1.68 -17.35
C PHE A 60 27.51 -2.42 -18.53
N MET A 61 28.25 -2.61 -19.62
CA MET A 61 27.73 -3.28 -20.82
C MET A 61 27.40 -4.74 -20.54
N THR A 62 28.22 -5.45 -19.77
CA THR A 62 27.94 -6.85 -19.41
C THR A 62 26.69 -6.98 -18.54
N HIS A 63 26.51 -6.09 -17.56
CA HIS A 63 25.29 -6.08 -16.74
C HIS A 63 24.07 -5.68 -17.57
N PHE A 64 24.22 -4.69 -18.44
CA PHE A 64 23.15 -4.23 -19.32
C PHE A 64 22.69 -5.34 -20.27
N GLU A 65 23.61 -6.02 -20.95
CA GLU A 65 23.31 -7.14 -21.83
C GLU A 65 22.66 -8.29 -21.06
N THR A 66 23.14 -8.59 -19.85
CA THR A 66 22.53 -9.60 -18.98
C THR A 66 21.07 -9.25 -18.70
N ARG A 67 20.80 -8.04 -18.22
CA ARG A 67 19.42 -7.57 -17.96
C ARG A 67 18.56 -7.55 -19.22
N LEU A 68 19.10 -7.11 -20.34
CA LEU A 68 18.38 -7.08 -21.61
C LEU A 68 18.01 -8.49 -22.07
N SER A 69 18.94 -9.44 -21.94
CA SER A 69 18.69 -10.85 -22.26
C SER A 69 17.70 -11.50 -21.29
N GLU A 70 17.72 -11.14 -20.01
CA GLU A 70 16.73 -11.57 -19.02
C GLU A 70 15.32 -11.10 -19.43
N GLU A 71 15.18 -9.84 -19.86
CA GLU A 71 13.89 -9.30 -20.31
C GLU A 71 13.43 -9.87 -21.65
N TRP A 72 14.34 -10.08 -22.60
CA TRP A 72 14.01 -10.68 -23.90
C TRP A 72 13.62 -12.15 -23.77
N ASN A 73 14.29 -12.89 -22.89
CA ASN A 73 14.00 -14.29 -22.61
C ASN A 73 13.02 -14.47 -21.45
N ALA A 74 12.54 -13.38 -20.85
CA ALA A 74 11.54 -13.45 -19.80
C ALA A 74 10.34 -14.20 -20.36
N PRO A 75 9.91 -15.30 -19.73
CA PRO A 75 8.75 -16.03 -20.20
C PRO A 75 7.58 -15.04 -20.25
N ARG A 76 6.91 -14.96 -21.40
CA ARG A 76 5.69 -14.16 -21.55
C ARG A 76 4.81 -14.51 -20.36
N ALA A 77 4.61 -13.52 -19.47
CA ALA A 77 3.87 -13.72 -18.24
C ALA A 77 2.58 -14.46 -18.57
N GLY A 78 2.44 -15.68 -18.03
CA GLY A 78 1.23 -16.47 -18.18
C GLY A 78 0.03 -15.63 -17.73
N TRP A 79 -1.16 -15.94 -18.23
CA TRP A 79 -2.36 -15.15 -17.95
C TRP A 79 -2.55 -14.84 -16.44
N LEU A 80 -2.19 -15.78 -15.56
CA LEU A 80 -2.19 -15.59 -14.10
C LEU A 80 -1.17 -14.54 -13.60
N ALA A 81 0.06 -14.56 -14.12
CA ALA A 81 1.06 -13.55 -13.77
C ALA A 81 0.62 -12.16 -14.24
N ARG A 82 -0.01 -12.08 -15.43
CA ARG A 82 -0.58 -10.83 -15.95
C ARG A 82 -1.76 -10.32 -15.13
N THR A 83 -2.64 -11.18 -14.63
CA THR A 83 -3.76 -10.75 -13.78
C THR A 83 -3.30 -10.34 -12.40
N ILE A 84 -2.34 -11.05 -11.80
CA ILE A 84 -1.73 -10.68 -10.52
C ILE A 84 -1.03 -9.32 -10.64
N ASP A 85 -0.27 -9.10 -11.72
CA ASP A 85 0.41 -7.83 -11.95
C ASP A 85 -0.57 -6.67 -12.16
N HIS A 86 -1.66 -6.86 -12.92
CA HIS A 86 -2.72 -5.86 -13.04
C HIS A 86 -3.42 -5.54 -11.71
N LEU A 87 -3.67 -6.55 -10.87
CA LEU A 87 -4.24 -6.35 -9.54
C LEU A 87 -3.26 -5.55 -8.66
N ARG A 88 -1.97 -5.90 -8.68
CA ARG A 88 -0.93 -5.20 -7.93
C ARG A 88 -0.78 -3.76 -8.40
N ALA A 89 -0.76 -3.51 -9.70
CA ALA A 89 -0.70 -2.18 -10.27
C ALA A 89 -1.92 -1.34 -9.87
N ARG A 90 -3.12 -1.93 -9.86
CA ARG A 90 -4.33 -1.26 -9.32
C ARG A 90 -4.26 -0.99 -7.83
N VAL A 91 -3.55 -1.81 -7.05
CA VAL A 91 -3.44 -1.61 -5.60
C VAL A 91 -2.37 -0.55 -5.27
N VAL A 92 -1.24 -0.58 -5.97
CA VAL A 92 -0.09 0.29 -5.71
C VAL A 92 -0.26 1.66 -6.38
N TYR A 93 -0.67 1.69 -7.65
CA TYR A 93 -0.85 2.91 -8.44
C TYR A 93 -2.31 3.38 -8.51
N GLY A 94 -3.25 2.56 -8.03
CA GLY A 94 -4.63 2.99 -7.89
C GLY A 94 -4.73 4.11 -6.86
N SER A 95 -5.49 5.14 -7.22
CA SER A 95 -5.75 6.29 -6.37
C SER A 95 -6.13 5.85 -4.95
N ARG A 96 -5.29 6.19 -3.96
CA ARG A 96 -5.49 5.93 -2.52
C ARG A 96 -6.86 6.42 -2.02
N TRP A 97 -7.52 7.29 -2.77
CA TRP A 97 -8.80 7.91 -2.46
C TRP A 97 -10.01 6.99 -2.67
N LYS A 98 -9.89 5.87 -3.40
CA LYS A 98 -11.01 4.91 -3.61
C LYS A 98 -10.90 3.60 -2.81
N MET A 99 -9.92 3.48 -1.92
CA MET A 99 -9.67 2.26 -1.14
C MET A 99 -10.57 2.13 0.12
N GLN A 100 -11.15 3.23 0.60
CA GLN A 100 -12.01 3.24 1.81
C GLN A 100 -13.20 2.26 1.76
N PRO A 101 -14.00 2.19 0.68
CA PRO A 101 -15.13 1.24 0.64
C PRO A 101 -14.67 -0.23 0.57
N VAL A 102 -13.52 -0.50 -0.06
CA VAL A 102 -12.99 -1.87 -0.19
C VAL A 102 -12.47 -2.38 1.15
N ALA A 103 -11.79 -1.54 1.93
CA ALA A 103 -11.32 -1.89 3.26
C ALA A 103 -12.48 -2.19 4.22
N ALA A 104 -13.57 -1.42 4.18
CA ALA A 104 -14.76 -1.66 4.99
C ALA A 104 -15.44 -3.00 4.65
N MET A 105 -15.52 -3.34 3.36
CA MET A 105 -16.08 -4.62 2.90
C MET A 105 -15.20 -5.82 3.26
N ALA A 106 -13.87 -5.68 3.20
CA ALA A 106 -12.96 -6.74 3.65
C ALA A 106 -13.10 -7.00 5.17
N MET A 107 -13.22 -5.92 5.95
CA MET A 107 -13.39 -6.01 7.40
C MET A 107 -14.75 -6.61 7.78
N SER A 108 -15.82 -6.30 7.06
CA SER A 108 -17.14 -6.92 7.30
C SER A 108 -17.14 -8.41 6.97
N VAL A 109 -16.50 -8.83 5.87
CA VAL A 109 -16.35 -10.26 5.53
C VAL A 109 -15.52 -10.99 6.58
N LEU A 110 -14.41 -10.42 7.04
CA LEU A 110 -13.59 -10.99 8.12
C LEU A 110 -14.39 -11.10 9.43
N LEU A 111 -15.20 -10.11 9.77
CA LEU A 111 -16.08 -10.16 10.94
C LEU A 111 -17.21 -11.19 10.78
N LEU A 112 -17.73 -11.40 9.57
CA LEU A 112 -18.77 -12.40 9.32
C LEU A 112 -18.20 -13.83 9.43
N VAL A 113 -17.03 -14.07 8.85
CA VAL A 113 -16.35 -15.37 8.90
C VAL A 113 -15.80 -15.65 10.30
N GLY A 114 -15.09 -14.69 10.89
CA GLY A 114 -14.51 -14.82 12.23
C GLY A 114 -15.55 -14.77 13.35
N GLY A 115 -16.52 -13.86 13.27
CA GLY A 115 -17.61 -13.73 14.25
C GLY A 115 -18.63 -14.87 14.15
N GLY A 116 -18.92 -15.35 12.94
CA GLY A 116 -19.76 -16.54 12.73
C GLY A 116 -19.13 -17.81 13.32
N ALA A 117 -17.82 -18.01 13.11
CA ALA A 117 -17.09 -19.12 13.71
C ALA A 117 -17.01 -19.02 15.25
N TYR A 118 -16.84 -17.82 15.81
CA TYR A 118 -16.78 -17.61 17.26
C TYR A 118 -18.12 -17.90 17.96
N LEU A 119 -19.25 -17.44 17.41
CA LEU A 119 -20.58 -17.73 17.96
C LEU A 119 -20.98 -19.21 17.77
N GLY A 120 -20.55 -19.85 16.68
CA GLY A 120 -20.81 -21.27 16.43
C GLY A 120 -20.11 -22.21 17.43
N LEU A 121 -18.93 -21.85 17.93
CA LEU A 121 -18.21 -22.65 18.93
C LEU A 121 -18.72 -22.41 20.36
N ASN A 122 -19.23 -21.21 20.65
CA ASN A 122 -19.70 -20.86 22.00
C ASN A 122 -21.10 -21.41 22.29
N THR A 123 -21.99 -21.43 21.29
CA THR A 123 -23.35 -21.98 21.43
C THR A 123 -23.34 -23.49 21.69
N TRP A 124 -22.37 -24.23 21.15
CA TRP A 124 -22.19 -25.66 21.44
C TRP A 124 -21.72 -25.94 22.87
N ARG A 125 -21.02 -24.99 23.50
CA ARG A 125 -20.51 -25.12 24.87
C ARG A 125 -21.54 -24.73 25.94
N GLN A 126 -22.65 -24.09 25.54
CA GLN A 126 -23.77 -23.70 26.42
C GLN A 126 -25.00 -24.64 26.35
N ALA A 127 -24.95 -25.70 25.54
CA ALA A 127 -25.97 -26.74 25.54
C ALA A 127 -25.79 -27.70 26.74
N GLN A 128 -25.82 -27.16 27.96
CA GLN A 128 -26.00 -27.94 29.18
C GLN A 128 -27.51 -27.97 29.47
N PRO A 129 -28.16 -29.13 29.64
CA PRO A 129 -29.59 -29.18 29.90
C PRO A 129 -29.90 -28.48 31.24
N ALA A 130 -30.80 -27.50 31.22
CA ALA A 130 -31.26 -26.83 32.42
C ALA A 130 -32.03 -27.81 33.31
N VAL A 131 -31.37 -28.32 34.35
CA VAL A 131 -32.03 -29.00 35.47
C VAL A 131 -32.71 -27.92 36.31
N ILE A 132 -34.04 -27.87 36.26
CA ILE A 132 -34.84 -27.00 37.13
C ILE A 132 -34.62 -27.50 38.56
N THR A 133 -33.78 -26.80 39.31
CA THR A 133 -33.54 -27.09 40.73
C THR A 133 -34.26 -26.01 41.53
N THR A 134 -35.37 -26.38 42.18
CA THR A 134 -36.20 -25.51 43.04
C THR A 134 -35.53 -25.28 44.39
N THR A 135 -34.32 -24.73 44.39
CA THR A 135 -33.65 -24.22 45.60
C THR A 135 -33.76 -22.70 45.59
N PRO A 136 -34.33 -22.06 46.64
CA PRO A 136 -34.42 -20.60 46.70
C PRO A 136 -33.03 -20.00 46.56
N ALA A 137 -32.89 -18.92 45.78
CA ALA A 137 -31.61 -18.27 45.51
C ALA A 137 -30.80 -17.96 46.80
N VAL A 138 -31.50 -17.68 47.91
CA VAL A 138 -30.90 -17.47 49.23
C VAL A 138 -30.20 -18.73 49.77
N VAL A 139 -30.78 -19.92 49.57
CA VAL A 139 -30.16 -21.18 50.04
C VAL A 139 -28.90 -21.47 49.24
N HIS A 140 -28.90 -21.17 47.94
CA HIS A 140 -27.71 -21.35 47.11
C HIS A 140 -26.61 -20.35 47.47
N ASP A 141 -26.97 -19.11 47.80
CA ASP A 141 -26.04 -18.09 48.26
C ASP A 141 -25.43 -18.45 49.63
N LEU A 142 -26.25 -18.96 50.56
CA LEU A 142 -25.77 -19.47 51.85
C LEU A 142 -24.86 -20.70 51.69
N GLN A 143 -25.15 -21.60 50.75
CA GLN A 143 -24.28 -22.72 50.42
C GLN A 143 -22.93 -22.27 49.85
N ASN A 144 -22.92 -21.18 49.08
CA ASN A 144 -21.68 -20.60 48.54
C ASN A 144 -20.85 -19.90 49.62
N LEU A 145 -21.49 -19.24 50.58
CA LEU A 145 -20.78 -18.66 51.72
C LEU A 145 -20.21 -19.76 52.64
N ASP A 146 -20.96 -20.85 52.85
CA ASP A 146 -20.52 -22.00 53.65
C ASP A 146 -19.32 -22.73 53.02
N SER A 147 -19.32 -22.93 51.70
CA SER A 147 -18.20 -23.56 51.00
C SER A 147 -16.93 -22.71 51.02
N ASN A 148 -17.06 -21.39 50.91
CA ASN A 148 -15.92 -20.47 51.04
C ASN A 148 -15.37 -20.44 52.47
N ALA A 149 -16.24 -20.49 53.49
CA ALA A 149 -15.80 -20.58 54.88
C ALA A 149 -15.00 -21.87 55.14
N GLN A 150 -15.50 -23.02 54.66
CA GLN A 150 -14.76 -24.30 54.76
C GLN A 150 -13.41 -24.27 54.03
N ALA A 151 -13.32 -23.59 52.89
CA ALA A 151 -12.06 -23.44 52.16
C ALA A 151 -11.02 -22.62 52.95
N LEU A 152 -11.47 -21.57 53.65
CA LEU A 152 -10.60 -20.77 54.50
C LEU A 152 -10.13 -21.55 55.74
N ASP A 153 -11.02 -22.31 56.38
CA ASP A 153 -10.65 -23.18 57.51
C ASP A 153 -9.63 -24.25 57.12
N GLN A 154 -9.74 -24.80 55.90
CA GLN A 154 -8.75 -25.76 55.38
C GLN A 154 -7.39 -25.12 55.18
N LEU A 155 -7.34 -23.90 54.65
CA LEU A 155 -6.08 -23.16 54.48
C LEU A 155 -5.44 -22.83 55.83
N GLU A 156 -6.24 -22.43 56.82
CA GLU A 156 -5.73 -22.16 58.16
C GLU A 156 -5.19 -23.41 58.84
N ASN A 157 -5.91 -24.53 58.75
CA ASN A 157 -5.43 -25.81 59.29
C ASN A 157 -4.14 -26.30 58.62
N LEU A 158 -3.99 -26.11 57.30
CA LEU A 158 -2.75 -26.44 56.59
C LEU A 158 -1.60 -25.52 57.03
N SER A 159 -1.86 -24.23 57.22
CA SER A 159 -0.84 -23.29 57.71
C SER A 159 -0.42 -23.53 59.16
N GLY A 160 -1.34 -23.99 60.02
CA GLY A 160 -1.05 -24.34 61.41
C GLY A 160 -0.36 -25.69 61.60
N GLN A 161 -0.23 -26.49 60.54
CA GLN A 161 0.47 -27.79 60.55
C GLN A 161 1.94 -27.67 60.10
N GLU A 162 2.40 -26.46 59.73
CA GLU A 162 3.78 -26.16 59.31
C GLU A 162 4.70 -25.63 60.43
N ASP A 163 4.32 -25.78 61.71
CA ASP A 163 5.17 -25.63 62.92
C ASP A 163 5.28 -26.96 63.70
#